data_AF-A0A399QMP6-F1
#
_entry.id   AF-A0A399QMP6-F1
#
_cell.length_a   1.000
_cell.length_b   1.000
_cell.length_c   1.000
_cell.angle_alpha   90.00
_cell.angle_beta   90.00
_cell.angle_gamma   90.00
#
_symmetry.space_group_name_H-M   'P 1'
#
loop_
_entity.id
_entity.type
_entity.pdbx_description
1 polymer ?
#
loop_
_entity_poly.entity_id
_entity_poly.type
_entity_poly.pdbx_seq_one_letter_code
_entity_poly.pdbx_strand_id
1 'polypeptide(L)'
;MPSRTHPADPAAPPAADQVALLDGLHDALAAPLQEVAEALSGLLQPVVAHRALVIFTEDCTGRPRKKAGEAEVVENVTIAELDRILASLADGSGDVAGDAGSAWAVEHPVGGRPRTV
;
A
#
# COMPACT_ATOMS: atom_id res chain seq x y z
N MET A 1 -5.15 -6.65 -27.08
CA MET A 1 -5.13 -5.95 -25.78
C MET A 1 -3.69 -5.65 -25.45
N PRO A 2 -3.27 -4.38 -25.30
CA PRO A 2 -1.86 -4.09 -25.02
C PRO A 2 -1.52 -4.57 -23.61
N SER A 3 -0.59 -5.51 -23.54
CA SER A 3 0.01 -6.00 -22.30
C SER A 3 0.67 -4.82 -21.60
N ARG A 4 0.19 -4.45 -20.41
CA ARG A 4 0.86 -3.49 -19.53
C ARG A 4 2.12 -4.16 -18.98
N THR A 5 3.24 -4.01 -19.66
CA THR A 5 4.56 -4.25 -19.07
C THR A 5 4.89 -3.08 -18.16
N HIS A 6 4.99 -3.34 -16.86
CA HIS A 6 5.59 -2.43 -15.89
C HIS A 6 6.97 -1.98 -16.40
N PRO A 7 7.33 -0.69 -16.32
CA PRO A 7 8.68 -0.25 -16.66
C PRO A 7 9.66 -1.03 -15.79
N ALA A 8 10.54 -1.80 -16.42
CA ALA A 8 11.55 -2.56 -15.70
C ALA A 8 12.49 -1.58 -14.98
N ASP A 9 12.45 -1.62 -13.65
CA ASP A 9 13.45 -1.00 -12.78
C ASP A 9 14.82 -1.64 -13.10
N PRO A 10 15.90 -0.87 -13.33
CA PRO A 10 17.24 -1.41 -13.61
C PRO A 10 17.83 -2.30 -12.50
N ALA A 11 17.13 -2.46 -11.37
CA ALA A 11 17.47 -3.36 -10.28
C ALA A 11 16.55 -4.60 -10.17
N ALA A 12 16.02 -5.12 -11.28
CA ALA A 12 15.20 -6.33 -11.28
C ALA A 12 15.91 -7.48 -10.51
N PRO A 13 15.33 -7.99 -9.41
CA PRO A 13 15.99 -8.97 -8.58
C PRO A 13 16.10 -10.32 -9.34
N PRO A 14 17.10 -11.15 -9.02
CA PRO A 14 17.34 -12.42 -9.70
C PRO A 14 16.07 -13.27 -9.74
N ALA A 15 15.90 -14.12 -10.76
CA ALA A 15 14.68 -14.92 -10.93
C ALA A 15 14.31 -15.78 -9.69
N ALA A 16 15.30 -16.16 -8.88
CA ALA A 16 15.08 -16.83 -7.60
C ALA A 16 14.35 -15.94 -6.57
N ASP A 17 14.63 -14.64 -6.53
CA ASP A 17 13.95 -13.67 -5.67
C ASP A 17 12.51 -13.42 -6.14
N GLN A 18 12.24 -13.52 -7.46
CA GLN A 18 10.89 -13.40 -8.00
C GLN A 18 10.01 -14.60 -7.62
N VAL A 19 10.57 -15.83 -7.66
CA VAL A 19 9.86 -17.03 -7.20
C VAL A 19 9.62 -16.95 -5.69
N ALA A 20 10.62 -16.56 -4.90
CA ALA A 20 10.47 -16.37 -3.46
C ALA A 20 9.43 -15.29 -3.11
N LEU A 21 9.34 -14.22 -3.89
CA LEU A 21 8.30 -13.19 -3.74
C LEU A 21 6.90 -13.75 -4.02
N LEU A 22 6.76 -14.58 -5.06
CA LEU A 22 5.48 -15.21 -5.39
C LEU A 22 5.04 -16.21 -4.32
N ASP A 23 5.96 -17.01 -3.79
CA ASP A 23 5.69 -17.94 -2.69
C ASP A 23 5.29 -17.17 -1.42
N GLY A 24 6.03 -16.11 -1.08
CA GLY A 24 5.68 -15.24 0.04
C GLY A 24 4.33 -14.54 -0.14
N LEU A 25 3.99 -14.15 -1.37
CA LEU A 25 2.67 -13.58 -1.69
C LEU A 25 1.57 -14.63 -1.54
N HIS A 26 1.79 -15.86 -2.01
CA HIS A 26 0.86 -16.96 -1.82
C HIS A 26 0.59 -17.19 -0.33
N ASP A 27 1.64 -17.25 0.49
CA ASP A 27 1.51 -17.48 1.92
C ASP A 27 0.78 -16.34 2.62
N ALA A 28 1.06 -15.09 2.25
CA ALA A 28 0.33 -13.93 2.76
C ALA A 28 -1.16 -13.99 2.41
N LEU A 29 -1.51 -14.41 1.19
CA LEU A 29 -2.90 -14.55 0.74
C LEU A 29 -3.62 -15.75 1.38
N ALA A 30 -2.88 -16.80 1.74
CA ALA A 30 -3.40 -17.98 2.42
C ALA A 30 -3.56 -17.78 3.95
N ALA A 31 -2.95 -16.73 4.51
CA ALA A 31 -3.00 -16.43 5.93
C ALA A 31 -4.43 -16.10 6.42
N PRO A 32 -4.73 -16.34 7.71
CA PRO A 32 -5.98 -15.90 8.32
C PRO A 32 -6.22 -14.39 8.12
N LEU A 33 -7.49 -13.98 8.04
CA LEU A 33 -7.86 -12.57 7.81
C LEU A 33 -7.28 -11.58 8.83
N GLN A 34 -6.97 -12.06 10.03
CA GLN A 34 -6.35 -11.29 11.11
C GLN A 34 -4.85 -11.08 10.89
N GLU A 35 -4.20 -11.99 10.17
CA GLU A 35 -2.75 -12.06 9.98
C GLU A 35 -2.31 -11.58 8.58
N VAL A 36 -3.23 -11.60 7.61
CA VAL A 36 -2.97 -11.21 6.20
C VAL A 36 -2.27 -9.85 6.07
N ALA A 37 -2.62 -8.87 6.91
CA ALA A 37 -2.02 -7.55 6.86
C ALA A 37 -0.56 -7.56 7.37
N GLU A 38 -0.26 -8.36 8.38
CA GLU A 38 1.09 -8.48 8.93
C GLU A 38 1.99 -9.26 7.97
N ALA A 39 1.49 -10.37 7.42
CA ALA A 39 2.19 -11.16 6.41
C ALA A 39 2.52 -10.32 5.16
N LEU A 40 1.54 -9.57 4.64
CA LEU A 40 1.74 -8.72 3.47
C LEU A 40 2.67 -7.53 3.77
N SER A 41 2.58 -6.94 4.96
CA SER A 41 3.49 -5.86 5.38
C SER A 41 4.94 -6.35 5.43
N GLY A 42 5.18 -7.51 6.02
CA GLY A 42 6.51 -8.14 6.06
C GLY A 42 7.07 -8.42 4.67
N LEU A 43 6.23 -8.93 3.76
CA LEU A 43 6.61 -9.21 2.38
C LEU A 43 6.97 -7.93 1.60
N LEU A 44 6.25 -6.83 1.84
CA LEU A 44 6.44 -5.58 1.11
C LEU A 44 7.57 -4.70 1.66
N GLN A 45 8.00 -4.87 2.92
CA GLN A 45 9.05 -4.07 3.56
C GLN A 45 10.32 -3.88 2.70
N PRO A 46 10.86 -4.91 2.03
CA PRO A 46 12.06 -4.77 1.22
C PRO A 46 11.86 -3.98 -0.08
N VAL A 47 10.62 -3.88 -0.56
CA VAL A 47 10.26 -3.26 -1.85
C VAL A 47 9.76 -1.82 -1.65
N VAL A 48 8.96 -1.61 -0.61
CA VAL A 48 8.37 -0.32 -0.27
C VAL A 48 8.58 -0.07 1.22
N ALA A 49 9.41 0.91 1.56
CA ALA A 49 9.58 1.32 2.95
C ALA A 49 8.27 1.91 3.48
N HIS A 50 7.74 1.32 4.55
CA HIS A 50 6.50 1.78 5.19
C HIS A 50 6.55 1.56 6.70
N ARG A 51 5.77 2.33 7.46
CA ARG A 51 5.62 2.19 8.93
C ARG A 51 4.33 1.48 9.32
N ALA A 52 3.38 1.40 8.38
CA ALA A 52 2.11 0.72 8.56
C ALA A 52 1.54 0.29 7.21
N LEU A 53 0.73 -0.78 7.24
CA LEU A 53 -0.08 -1.25 6.12
C LEU A 53 -1.54 -1.33 6.59
N VAL A 54 -2.45 -0.71 5.83
CA VAL A 54 -3.89 -0.73 6.14
C VAL A 54 -4.65 -1.15 4.89
N ILE A 55 -5.47 -2.19 5.01
CA ILE A 55 -6.27 -2.73 3.90
C ILE A 55 -7.73 -2.43 4.18
N PHE A 56 -8.32 -1.61 3.31
CA PHE A 56 -9.76 -1.37 3.29
C PHE A 56 -10.43 -2.29 2.26
N THR A 57 -11.53 -2.89 2.68
CA THR A 57 -12.46 -3.57 1.77
C THR A 57 -13.78 -2.82 1.81
N GLU A 58 -14.56 -2.92 0.74
CA GLU A 58 -15.86 -2.25 0.60
C GLU A 58 -16.80 -2.48 1.80
N ASP A 59 -16.76 -3.68 2.39
CA ASP A 59 -17.59 -4.06 3.53
C ASP A 59 -17.09 -3.59 4.91
N CYS A 60 -16.02 -2.80 4.97
CA CYS A 60 -15.52 -2.30 6.26
C CYS A 60 -16.51 -1.28 6.85
N THR A 61 -17.28 -1.66 7.88
CA THR A 61 -18.29 -0.81 8.55
C THR A 61 -17.71 0.31 9.44
N GLY A 62 -16.54 0.84 9.11
CA GLY A 62 -16.02 2.08 9.70
C GLY A 62 -14.57 2.03 10.21
N ARG A 63 -14.05 0.88 10.67
CA ARG A 63 -12.65 0.75 11.13
C ARG A 63 -11.93 -0.40 10.41
N PRO A 64 -10.73 -0.19 9.86
CA PRO A 64 -9.98 -1.25 9.20
C PRO A 64 -9.62 -2.35 10.20
N ARG A 65 -10.03 -3.58 9.91
CA ARG A 65 -9.68 -4.77 10.70
C ARG A 65 -8.36 -5.39 10.27
N LYS A 66 -7.95 -5.12 9.03
CA LYS A 66 -6.74 -5.64 8.38
C LYS A 66 -5.67 -4.55 8.40
N LYS A 67 -4.90 -4.50 9.48
CA LYS A 67 -3.89 -3.48 9.72
C LYS A 67 -2.63 -4.08 10.31
N ALA A 68 -1.48 -3.53 9.96
CA ALA A 68 -0.18 -3.89 10.49
C ALA A 68 0.69 -2.64 10.68
N GLY A 69 1.63 -2.69 11.62
CA GLY A 69 2.55 -1.60 11.93
C GLY A 69 2.08 -0.64 13.02
N GLU A 70 2.61 0.58 13.00
CA GLU A 70 2.51 1.51 14.14
C GLU A 70 1.08 1.92 14.49
N ALA A 71 0.70 1.74 15.76
CA ALA A 71 -0.61 2.09 16.31
C ALA A 71 -1.02 3.53 15.99
N GLU A 72 -0.07 4.46 16.06
CA GLU A 72 -0.30 5.88 15.74
C GLU A 72 -0.82 6.09 14.32
N VAL A 73 -0.39 5.29 13.35
CA VAL A 73 -0.88 5.39 11.97
C VAL A 73 -2.19 4.63 11.84
N VAL A 74 -2.21 3.36 12.25
CA VAL A 74 -3.34 2.47 11.97
C VAL A 74 -4.61 2.75 12.78
N GLU A 75 -4.51 3.49 13.89
CA GLU A 75 -5.67 3.92 14.68
C GLU A 75 -6.30 5.22 14.19
N ASN A 76 -5.52 6.02 13.45
CA ASN A 76 -5.94 7.34 12.99
C ASN A 76 -6.36 7.36 11.53
N VAL A 77 -6.13 6.30 10.76
CA VAL A 77 -6.57 6.17 9.37
C VAL A 77 -8.05 5.77 9.31
N THR A 78 -8.85 6.58 8.62
CA THR A 78 -10.28 6.39 8.41
C THR A 78 -10.62 6.22 6.92
N ILE A 79 -11.79 5.64 6.61
CA ILE A 79 -12.30 5.56 5.22
C ILE A 79 -12.42 6.97 4.60
N ALA A 80 -12.90 7.95 5.36
CA ALA A 80 -13.04 9.33 4.89
C ALA A 80 -11.69 10.00 4.55
N GLU A 81 -10.59 9.53 5.13
CA GLU A 81 -9.25 9.97 4.73
C GLU A 81 -8.77 9.27 3.48
N LEU A 82 -9.04 7.97 3.34
CA LEU A 82 -8.75 7.24 2.11
C LEU A 82 -9.50 7.86 0.92
N ASP A 83 -10.78 8.22 1.09
CA ASP A 83 -11.57 8.87 0.04
C ASP A 83 -10.95 10.21 -0.40
N ARG A 84 -10.41 10.98 0.55
CA ARG A 84 -9.69 12.24 0.24
C ARG A 84 -8.38 11.99 -0.51
N ILE A 85 -7.63 10.96 -0.14
CA ILE A 85 -6.42 10.54 -0.84
C ILE A 85 -6.78 10.14 -2.28
N LEU A 86 -7.80 9.30 -2.46
CA LEU A 86 -8.26 8.86 -3.78
C LEU A 86 -8.70 10.05 -4.66
N ALA A 87 -9.43 11.01 -4.09
CA ALA A 87 -9.80 12.24 -4.80
C ALA A 87 -8.55 13.04 -5.23
N SER A 88 -7.56 13.20 -4.34
CA SER A 88 -6.33 13.93 -4.66
C SER A 88 -5.50 13.28 -5.78
N LEU A 89 -5.51 11.94 -5.87
CA LEU A 89 -4.88 11.19 -6.96
C LEU A 89 -5.63 11.39 -8.29
N ALA A 90 -6.97 11.42 -8.26
CA ALA A 90 -7.79 11.67 -9.43
C ALA A 90 -7.65 13.10 -9.97
N ASP A 91 -7.42 14.07 -9.08
CA ASP A 91 -7.19 15.48 -9.42
C ASP A 91 -5.77 15.75 -9.98
N GLY A 92 -4.92 14.72 -10.07
CA GLY A 92 -3.56 14.84 -10.61
C GLY A 92 -2.59 15.58 -9.70
N SER A 93 -2.92 15.73 -8.41
CA SER A 93 -2.08 16.40 -7.42
C SER A 93 -0.99 15.50 -6.81
N GLY A 94 -0.94 14.24 -7.22
CA GLY A 94 0.09 13.28 -6.80
C GLY A 94 1.32 13.26 -7.71
N ASP A 95 2.39 12.63 -7.23
CA ASP A 95 3.63 12.47 -7.98
C ASP A 95 3.44 11.48 -9.13
N VAL A 96 3.82 11.92 -10.33
CA VAL A 96 3.77 11.12 -11.55
C VAL A 96 5.17 10.56 -11.80
N ALA A 97 5.51 9.43 -11.18
CA ALA A 97 6.72 8.69 -11.55
C ALA A 97 6.38 7.68 -12.66
N GLY A 98 6.52 8.08 -13.94
CA GLY A 98 6.45 7.20 -15.11
C GLY A 98 5.76 7.78 -16.37
N ASP A 99 6.18 7.32 -17.56
CA ASP A 99 5.80 7.80 -18.91
C ASP A 99 4.35 7.49 -19.35
N ALA A 100 3.49 6.99 -18.45
CA ALA A 100 2.10 6.69 -18.76
C ALA A 100 1.15 7.06 -17.61
N GLY A 101 1.07 8.36 -17.33
CA GLY A 101 -0.14 9.08 -16.91
C GLY A 101 -1.12 8.37 -15.97
N SER A 102 -0.78 8.28 -14.69
CA SER A 102 -1.69 8.45 -13.55
C SER A 102 -0.83 8.64 -12.31
N ALA A 103 -1.15 9.60 -11.45
CA ALA A 103 -0.52 9.71 -10.14
C ALA A 103 -0.78 8.40 -9.37
N TRP A 104 0.28 7.82 -8.80
CA TRP A 104 0.19 6.58 -7.99
C TRP A 104 0.62 6.81 -6.55
N ALA A 105 1.20 7.97 -6.25
CA ALA A 105 1.60 8.40 -4.92
C ALA A 105 1.17 9.85 -4.68
N VAL A 106 0.81 10.18 -3.46
CA VAL A 106 0.51 11.54 -3.02
C VAL A 106 0.85 11.68 -1.55
N GLU A 107 1.46 12.79 -1.18
CA GLU A 107 1.63 13.16 0.23
C GLU A 107 0.32 13.74 0.74
N HIS A 108 -0.31 13.07 1.70
CA HIS A 108 -1.57 13.51 2.29
C HIS A 108 -1.53 13.39 3.81
N PRO A 109 -1.93 14.43 4.56
CA PRO A 109 -2.01 14.35 6.01
C PRO A 109 -3.13 13.40 6.45
N VAL A 110 -2.80 12.42 7.29
CA VAL A 110 -3.75 11.45 7.87
C VAL A 110 -3.75 11.61 9.39
N GLY A 111 -4.91 11.51 10.04
CA GLY A 111 -5.01 11.54 11.50
C GLY A 111 -5.09 12.93 12.15
N GLY A 112 -5.40 13.98 11.39
CA GLY A 112 -5.88 15.25 11.94
C GLY A 112 -4.97 15.97 12.93
N ARG A 113 -3.74 16.32 12.51
CA ARG A 113 -2.98 17.58 12.75
C ARG A 113 -1.50 17.33 12.46
N PRO A 114 -0.76 18.29 11.89
CA PRO A 114 0.69 18.17 11.75
C PRO A 114 1.32 18.03 13.13
N ARG A 115 2.07 16.93 13.34
CA ARG A 115 2.89 16.75 14.54
C ARG A 115 4.26 17.33 14.23
N THR A 116 4.58 18.46 14.86
CA THR A 116 5.94 19.01 14.87
C THR A 116 6.85 18.00 15.57
N VAL A 117 7.87 17.53 14.85
CA VAL A 117 9.04 16.86 15.42
C VAL A 117 9.84 17.87 16.24
#